data_AF-A0A4W3I131-F1
#
_entry.id   AF-A0A4W3I131-F1
#
_cell.length_a   1.000
_cell.length_b   1.000
_cell.length_c   1.000
_cell.angle_alpha   90.00
_cell.angle_beta   90.00
_cell.angle_gamma   90.00
#
_symmetry.space_group_name_H-M   'P 1'
#
loop_
_entity.id
_entity.type
_entity.pdbx_description
1 polymer ?
#
loop_
_entity_poly.entity_id
_entity_poly.type
_entity_poly.pdbx_seq_one_letter_code
_entity_poly.pdbx_strand_id
1 'polypeptide(L)'
;LKKIPNSLRTLINSIIYLQLFLTTLFGENICQKGNPVTDDIKDIDKLVGNLPSDYSIEINFFPKIANNDSCWMYLTVPEMSLSLDSLLRKFAENSSNYLIIKKLQRIMDGIYSCLVAASKVQC
;
A
#
# COMPACT_ATOMS: atom_id res chain seq x y z
N LEU A 1 -12.47 1.94 -13.91
CA LEU A 1 -12.85 1.63 -12.52
C LEU A 1 -12.92 0.12 -12.34
N LYS A 2 -11.90 -0.49 -11.73
CA LYS A 2 -11.81 -1.96 -11.61
C LYS A 2 -12.44 -2.36 -10.27
N LYS A 3 -13.66 -2.90 -10.29
CA LYS A 3 -14.35 -3.49 -9.12
C LYS A 3 -13.76 -4.86 -8.83
N ILE A 4 -13.11 -5.06 -7.68
CA ILE A 4 -12.66 -6.37 -7.25
C ILE A 4 -12.72 -6.42 -5.71
N PRO A 5 -13.69 -7.12 -5.09
CA PRO A 5 -13.75 -7.28 -3.62
C PRO A 5 -12.56 -8.11 -3.06
N ASN A 6 -11.99 -9.00 -3.89
CA ASN A 6 -10.73 -9.72 -3.63
C ASN A 6 -9.46 -8.89 -3.89
N SER A 7 -9.55 -7.64 -4.40
CA SER A 7 -8.34 -6.87 -4.75
C SER A 7 -7.67 -6.23 -3.57
N LEU A 8 -8.34 -5.94 -2.46
CA LEU A 8 -7.65 -5.26 -1.36
C LEU A 8 -6.51 -6.11 -0.82
N ARG A 9 -6.79 -7.39 -0.51
CA ARG A 9 -5.75 -8.34 -0.08
C ARG A 9 -4.68 -8.51 -1.15
N THR A 10 -5.08 -8.77 -2.40
CA THR A 10 -4.12 -8.98 -3.49
C THR A 10 -3.26 -7.75 -3.76
N LEU A 11 -3.82 -6.54 -3.68
CA LEU A 11 -3.13 -5.28 -3.93
C LEU A 11 -2.19 -4.91 -2.77
N ILE A 12 -2.66 -5.01 -1.53
CA ILE A 12 -1.80 -4.79 -0.36
C ILE A 12 -0.65 -5.79 -0.39
N ASN A 13 -0.93 -7.09 -0.60
CA ASN A 13 0.11 -8.10 -0.70
C ASN A 13 1.06 -7.81 -1.86
N SER A 14 0.54 -7.44 -3.04
CA SER A 14 1.38 -7.09 -4.20
C SER A 14 2.31 -5.93 -3.89
N ILE A 15 1.83 -4.89 -3.20
CA ILE A 15 2.63 -3.72 -2.83
C ILE A 15 3.66 -4.06 -1.75
N ILE A 16 3.33 -4.93 -0.81
CA ILE A 16 4.28 -5.39 0.21
C ILE A 16 5.37 -6.28 -0.39
N TYR A 17 5.01 -7.25 -1.22
CA TYR A 17 5.98 -8.09 -1.94
C TYR A 17 6.87 -7.25 -2.85
N LEU A 18 6.28 -6.23 -3.47
CA LEU A 18 7.02 -5.28 -4.28
C LEU A 18 7.98 -4.45 -3.43
N GLN A 19 7.57 -3.98 -2.24
CA GLN A 19 8.48 -3.30 -1.32
C GLN A 19 9.64 -4.20 -0.90
N LEU A 20 9.37 -5.47 -0.58
CA LEU A 20 10.42 -6.45 -0.27
C LEU A 20 11.36 -6.64 -1.46
N PHE A 21 10.82 -6.73 -2.68
CA PHE A 21 11.60 -6.80 -3.91
C PHE A 21 12.40 -5.53 -4.21
N LEU A 22 11.87 -4.34 -3.90
CA LEU A 22 12.60 -3.09 -4.04
C LEU A 22 13.73 -2.99 -2.98
N THR A 23 13.49 -3.44 -1.75
CA THR A 23 14.55 -3.49 -0.73
C THR A 23 15.69 -4.44 -1.09
N THR A 24 15.42 -5.53 -1.81
CA THR A 24 16.48 -6.43 -2.31
C THR A 24 17.22 -5.87 -3.52
N LEU A 25 16.58 -5.03 -4.35
CA LEU A 25 17.20 -4.41 -5.52
C LEU A 25 17.99 -3.13 -5.23
N PHE A 26 17.48 -2.26 -4.34
CA PHE A 26 18.03 -0.91 -4.11
C PHE A 26 18.99 -0.83 -2.92
N GLY A 27 19.31 -1.97 -2.30
CA GLY A 27 20.27 -2.09 -1.22
C GLY A 27 19.71 -1.69 0.14
N GLU A 28 20.15 -2.40 1.18
CA GLU A 28 19.67 -2.34 2.56
C GLU A 28 19.59 -0.92 3.16
N ASN A 29 20.35 0.07 2.66
CA ASN A 29 20.56 1.34 3.35
C ASN A 29 19.58 2.48 3.00
N ILE A 30 18.86 2.42 1.86
CA ILE A 30 18.01 3.55 1.42
C ILE A 30 16.61 3.47 2.04
N CYS A 31 16.08 2.26 2.19
CA CYS A 31 14.66 2.04 2.52
C CYS A 31 14.45 1.40 3.92
N GLN A 32 15.50 1.30 4.74
CA GLN A 32 15.45 0.66 6.07
C GLN A 32 14.89 1.53 7.20
N LYS A 33 14.76 2.85 7.04
CA LYS A 33 14.33 3.72 8.12
C LYS A 33 12.81 3.65 8.32
N GLY A 34 12.36 2.62 9.05
CA GLY A 34 11.01 2.54 9.62
C GLY A 34 10.05 1.51 9.01
N ASN A 35 10.53 0.34 8.57
CA ASN A 35 9.68 -0.64 7.87
C ASN A 35 9.30 -1.86 8.75
N PRO A 36 8.21 -1.83 9.54
CA PRO A 36 7.68 -2.97 10.30
C PRO A 36 6.81 -3.87 9.41
N VAL A 37 7.34 -4.33 8.28
CA VAL A 37 6.54 -4.89 7.19
C VAL A 37 6.01 -6.29 7.49
N THR A 38 6.68 -7.08 8.32
CA THR A 38 6.48 -8.54 8.31
C THR A 38 5.37 -9.05 9.24
N ASP A 39 5.08 -8.39 10.36
CA ASP A 39 4.08 -8.89 11.32
C ASP A 39 2.66 -8.34 11.07
N ASP A 40 2.56 -7.13 10.52
CA ASP A 40 1.27 -6.42 10.35
C ASP A 40 0.43 -6.93 9.15
N ILE A 41 1.01 -7.76 8.27
CA ILE A 41 0.30 -8.34 7.11
C ILE A 41 -0.80 -9.30 7.55
N LYS A 42 -0.60 -10.01 8.67
CA LYS A 42 -1.56 -11.00 9.19
C LYS A 42 -2.89 -10.37 9.58
N ASP A 43 -2.90 -9.07 9.86
CA ASP A 43 -4.11 -8.33 10.22
C ASP A 43 -4.97 -7.94 8.99
N ILE A 44 -4.45 -8.07 7.77
CA ILE A 44 -5.20 -7.73 6.54
C ILE A 44 -6.40 -8.66 6.37
N ASP A 45 -6.23 -9.95 6.64
CA ASP A 45 -7.32 -10.93 6.53
C ASP A 45 -8.45 -10.60 7.52
N LYS A 46 -8.10 -10.09 8.69
CA LYS A 46 -9.07 -9.61 9.68
C LYS A 46 -9.82 -8.38 9.18
N LEU A 47 -9.13 -7.41 8.56
CA LEU A 47 -9.79 -6.25 7.95
C LEU A 47 -10.74 -6.67 6.83
N VAL A 48 -10.28 -7.53 5.91
CA VAL A 48 -11.09 -8.02 4.78
C VAL A 48 -12.30 -8.80 5.27
N GLY A 49 -12.14 -9.66 6.28
CA GLY A 49 -13.25 -10.40 6.90
C GLY A 49 -14.27 -9.53 7.61
N ASN A 50 -13.90 -8.31 8.01
CA ASN A 50 -14.80 -7.35 8.67
C ASN A 50 -15.47 -6.38 7.70
N LEU A 51 -15.13 -6.39 6.41
CA LEU A 51 -15.79 -5.57 5.40
C LEU A 51 -16.99 -6.32 4.80
N PRO A 52 -18.07 -5.62 4.41
CA PRO A 52 -19.15 -6.25 3.64
C PRO A 52 -18.58 -6.89 2.36
N SER A 53 -19.13 -8.05 1.97
CA SER A 53 -18.62 -8.82 0.82
C SER A 53 -18.73 -8.09 -0.52
N ASP A 54 -19.65 -7.14 -0.62
CA ASP A 54 -19.89 -6.29 -1.78
C ASP A 54 -19.19 -4.92 -1.69
N TYR A 55 -18.48 -4.66 -0.60
CA TYR A 55 -17.75 -3.41 -0.40
C TYR A 55 -16.56 -3.31 -1.35
N SER A 56 -16.48 -2.23 -2.11
CA SER A 56 -15.38 -1.94 -3.03
C SER A 56 -14.61 -0.71 -2.61
N ILE A 57 -13.28 -0.84 -2.56
CA ILE A 57 -12.37 0.30 -2.39
C ILE A 57 -11.94 0.75 -3.79
N GLU A 58 -12.23 2.01 -4.12
CA GLU A 58 -11.78 2.60 -5.37
C GLU A 58 -10.32 3.03 -5.24
N ILE A 59 -9.50 2.62 -6.20
CA ILE A 59 -8.07 2.97 -6.26
C ILE A 59 -7.75 3.30 -7.71
N ASN A 60 -7.15 4.46 -7.94
CA ASN A 60 -6.63 4.84 -9.26
C ASN A 60 -5.27 4.15 -9.45
N PHE A 61 -5.31 2.98 -10.08
CA PHE A 61 -4.11 2.21 -10.39
C PHE A 61 -3.51 2.66 -11.72
N PHE A 62 -2.22 3.03 -11.70
CA PHE A 62 -1.47 3.33 -12.91
C PHE A 62 -0.79 2.05 -13.41
N PRO A 63 -1.13 1.57 -14.62
CA PRO A 63 -0.53 0.34 -15.15
C PRO A 63 0.96 0.54 -15.43
N LYS A 64 1.76 -0.50 -15.17
CA LYS A 64 3.16 -0.55 -15.59
C LYS A 64 3.21 -0.51 -17.12
N ILE A 65 3.63 0.62 -17.68
CA ILE A 65 3.96 0.73 -19.10
C ILE A 65 5.35 0.12 -19.29
N ALA A 66 5.53 -0.68 -20.35
CA ALA A 66 6.76 -1.41 -20.59
C ALA A 66 7.96 -0.44 -20.70
N ASN A 67 9.09 -0.88 -20.12
CA ASN A 67 10.39 -0.20 -19.96
C ASN A 67 10.55 0.56 -18.63
N ASN A 68 10.96 -0.21 -17.62
CA ASN A 68 11.81 0.17 -16.49
C ASN A 68 11.50 1.37 -15.57
N ASP A 69 10.35 2.03 -15.71
CA ASP A 69 10.08 3.19 -14.87
C ASP A 69 9.34 2.79 -13.59
N SER A 70 9.92 3.09 -12.42
CA SER A 70 9.25 3.04 -11.11
C SER A 70 8.09 4.04 -10.99
N CYS A 71 7.84 4.81 -12.05
CA CYS A 71 6.87 5.88 -12.15
C CYS A 71 5.45 5.50 -11.80
N TRP A 72 5.02 4.33 -12.27
CA TRP A 72 3.68 3.84 -11.96
C TRP A 72 3.49 3.62 -10.45
N MET A 73 4.54 3.26 -9.70
CA MET A 73 4.47 3.14 -8.24
C MET A 73 4.44 4.51 -7.57
N TYR A 74 5.25 5.45 -8.06
CA TYR A 74 5.26 6.83 -7.58
C TYR A 74 3.87 7.47 -7.66
N LEU A 75 3.11 7.15 -8.71
CA LEU A 75 1.73 7.61 -8.90
C LEU A 75 0.70 6.74 -8.14
N THR A 76 0.88 5.43 -8.06
CA THR A 76 -0.11 4.51 -7.47
C THR A 76 -0.10 4.51 -5.94
N VAL A 77 1.07 4.65 -5.29
CA VAL A 77 1.18 4.59 -3.82
C VAL A 77 0.43 5.75 -3.14
N PRO A 78 0.53 7.01 -3.60
CA PRO A 78 -0.27 8.11 -3.08
C PRO A 78 -1.78 7.90 -3.24
N GLU A 79 -2.23 7.44 -4.41
CA GLU A 79 -3.65 7.14 -4.66
C GLU A 79 -4.17 6.07 -3.69
N MET A 80 -3.37 5.04 -3.41
CA MET A 80 -3.75 4.03 -2.43
C MET A 80 -3.80 4.58 -1.00
N SER A 81 -2.89 5.48 -0.63
CA SER A 81 -2.92 6.14 0.69
C SER A 81 -4.20 6.97 0.87
N LEU A 82 -4.63 7.69 -0.18
CA LEU A 82 -5.90 8.43 -0.19
C LEU A 82 -7.12 7.51 -0.03
N SER A 83 -7.14 6.37 -0.72
CA SER A 83 -8.21 5.38 -0.58
C SER A 83 -8.26 4.78 0.83
N LEU A 84 -7.09 4.52 1.44
CA LEU A 84 -7.01 4.06 2.83
C LEU A 84 -7.50 5.13 3.82
N ASP A 85 -7.20 6.42 3.58
CA ASP A 85 -7.72 7.51 4.41
C ASP A 85 -9.25 7.64 4.32
N SER A 86 -9.80 7.52 3.11
CA SER A 86 -11.26 7.49 2.93
C SER A 86 -11.90 6.30 3.64
N LEU A 87 -11.24 5.13 3.65
CA LEU A 87 -11.72 3.96 4.38
C LEU A 87 -11.61 4.15 5.89
N LEU A 88 -10.51 4.71 6.37
CA LEU A 88 -10.24 4.97 7.79
C LEU A 88 -11.37 5.79 8.43
N ARG A 89 -11.82 6.85 7.73
CA ARG A 89 -12.89 7.75 8.18
C ARG A 89 -14.26 7.08 8.37
N LYS A 90 -14.44 5.86 7.89
CA LYS A 90 -15.69 5.08 8.08
C LYS A 90 -15.71 4.27 9.38
N PHE A 91 -14.58 4.18 10.07
CA PHE A 91 -14.44 3.44 11.30
C PHE A 91 -14.26 4.38 12.49
N ALA A 92 -14.85 4.01 13.63
CA ALA A 92 -14.60 4.72 14.89
C ALA A 92 -13.10 4.67 15.23
N GLU A 93 -12.60 5.77 15.79
CA GLU A 93 -11.24 5.87 16.29
C GLU A 93 -10.96 4.71 17.27
N ASN A 94 -9.76 4.14 17.18
CA ASN A 94 -9.29 2.99 17.98
C ASN A 94 -10.01 1.66 17.76
N SER A 95 -11.00 1.57 16.86
CA SER A 95 -11.54 0.26 16.47
C SER A 95 -10.47 -0.64 15.84
N SER A 96 -10.65 -1.96 15.90
CA SER A 96 -9.68 -2.89 15.31
C SER A 96 -9.42 -2.58 13.82
N ASN A 97 -10.46 -2.27 13.05
CA ASN A 97 -10.30 -1.93 11.63
C ASN A 97 -9.56 -0.62 11.43
N TYR A 98 -9.87 0.40 12.24
CA TYR A 98 -9.16 1.68 12.22
C TYR A 98 -7.65 1.49 12.45
N LEU A 99 -7.27 0.73 13.47
CA LEU A 99 -5.87 0.46 13.79
C LEU A 99 -5.14 -0.29 12.68
N ILE A 100 -5.79 -1.25 12.03
CA ILE A 100 -5.22 -2.00 10.91
C ILE A 100 -5.00 -1.07 9.71
N ILE A 101 -5.98 -0.22 9.39
CA ILE A 101 -5.85 0.75 8.30
C ILE A 101 -4.73 1.77 8.59
N LYS A 102 -4.59 2.23 9.84
CA LYS A 102 -3.46 3.09 10.25
C LYS A 102 -2.10 2.43 10.04
N LYS A 103 -1.98 1.12 10.34
CA LYS A 103 -0.75 0.36 10.05
C LYS A 103 -0.48 0.31 8.54
N LEU A 104 -1.50 0.05 7.72
CA LEU A 104 -1.38 0.04 6.26
C LEU A 104 -0.97 1.41 5.70
N GLN A 105 -1.50 2.51 6.23
CA GLN A 105 -1.06 3.86 5.85
C GLN A 105 0.43 4.07 6.12
N ARG A 106 0.93 3.68 7.30
CA ARG A 106 2.36 3.78 7.63
C ARG A 106 3.25 2.99 6.67
N ILE A 107 2.78 1.81 6.24
CA ILE A 107 3.49 1.02 5.22
C ILE A 107 3.54 1.79 3.89
N MET A 108 2.41 2.35 3.44
CA MET A 108 2.38 3.16 2.21
C MET A 108 3.30 4.38 2.29
N ASP A 109 3.34 5.07 3.44
CA ASP A 109 4.23 6.22 3.67
C ASP A 109 5.71 5.81 3.61
N GLY A 110 6.06 4.65 4.17
CA GLY A 110 7.40 4.08 4.10
C GLY A 110 7.82 3.74 2.68
N ILE A 111 6.90 3.15 1.89
CA ILE A 111 7.13 2.84 0.47
C ILE A 111 7.30 4.13 -0.33
N TYR A 112 6.43 5.12 -0.16
CA TYR A 112 6.54 6.40 -0.85
C TYR A 112 7.86 7.12 -0.54
N SER A 113 8.26 7.14 0.74
CA SER A 113 9.54 7.73 1.16
C SER A 113 10.74 7.02 0.52
N CYS A 114 10.69 5.70 0.44
CA CYS A 114 11.71 4.88 -0.24
C CYS A 114 11.77 5.18 -1.74
N LEU A 115 10.61 5.27 -2.42
CA LEU A 115 10.54 5.62 -3.85
C LEU A 115 11.16 7.00 -4.10
N VAL A 116 10.81 8.01 -3.30
CA VAL A 116 11.38 9.36 -3.38
C VAL A 116 12.90 9.35 -3.20
N ALA A 117 13.41 8.57 -2.24
CA ALA A 117 14.84 8.47 -1.97
C ALA A 117 15.63 7.71 -3.06
N ALA A 118 15.00 6.71 -3.69
CA ALA A 118 15.61 5.90 -4.75
C ALA A 118 15.51 6.54 -6.14
N SER A 119 14.48 7.35 -6.40
CA SER A 119 14.27 7.99 -7.69
C SER A 119 15.15 9.24 -7.87
N LYS A 120 16.08 9.21 -8.84
CA LYS A 120 16.77 10.42 -9.35
C LYS A 120 15.93 11.21 -10.37
N VAL A 121 14.77 10.68 -10.77
CA VAL A 121 13.90 11.26 -11.79
C VAL A 121 12.53 11.43 -11.17
N GLN A 122 12.07 12.68 -11.16
CA GLN A 122 10.70 13.02 -10.81
C GLN A 122 9.82 12.60 -11.99
N CYS A 123 8.95 11.63 -11.73
CA CYS A 123 7.69 11.53 -12.43
C CYS A 123 6.83 12.76 -12.09
#